data_AF-A0AAV1C2I7-F1
#
_entry.id   AF-A0AAV1C2I7-F1
#
_cell.length_a   1.000
_cell.length_b   1.000
_cell.length_c   1.000
_cell.angle_alpha   90.00
_cell.angle_beta   90.00
_cell.angle_gamma   90.00
#
_symmetry.space_group_name_H-M   'P 1'
#
loop_
_entity.id
_entity.type
_entity.pdbx_description
1 polymer ?
#
loop_
_entity_poly.entity_id
_entity_poly.type
_entity_poly.pdbx_seq_one_letter_code
_entity_poly.pdbx_strand_id
1 'polypeptide(L)'
;MAPTTNIKEAHPMKGGDDPNSYVQNSSYQKGVIDAAKEIIIEAVTQHLDLENNLTTFDPSKPFSIGDFGCSTGPNTYFAMQNIVEVVAEKYKSIKQPKPEFHVFFNDHVNNDFNILFRGIPPNSDYFAAGVPGSFYSRVLPKGSLHLAHCSYALHWLSQVPKEIQDKNSPAYNKGKIHYTGTEKYVVKAYFDQFQRDMDVFLTSRALELVGGGLLIIQMPGLPSGETMFTMTGAGLLHAILGSSLMELAKSVSFFYIISFSSSRSFFFFVMLFFIYHIVECSYVAFRGNFVTFLLIHIIFTQ
;
A
#
# COMPACT_ATOMS: atom_id res chain seq x y z
N MET A 1 3.99 -34.12 -4.85
CA MET A 1 4.74 -32.86 -5.09
C MET A 1 3.81 -31.72 -4.75
N ALA A 2 4.17 -30.89 -3.76
CA ALA A 2 3.42 -29.67 -3.49
C ALA A 2 3.50 -28.77 -4.75
N PRO A 3 2.41 -28.08 -5.15
CA PRO A 3 2.50 -27.13 -6.24
C PRO A 3 3.57 -26.11 -5.85
N THR A 4 4.51 -25.86 -6.75
CA THR A 4 5.45 -24.73 -6.67
C THR A 4 4.63 -23.49 -6.34
N THR A 5 4.81 -22.99 -5.13
CA THR A 5 4.22 -21.72 -4.69
C THR A 5 4.57 -20.68 -5.74
N ASN A 6 3.58 -20.20 -6.49
CA ASN A 6 3.73 -18.99 -7.28
C ASN A 6 4.28 -17.94 -6.33
N ILE A 7 5.55 -17.58 -6.49
CA ILE A 7 6.12 -16.45 -5.76
C ILE A 7 5.30 -15.26 -6.22
N LYS A 8 4.44 -14.74 -5.34
CA LYS A 8 3.70 -13.52 -5.62
C LYS A 8 4.71 -12.42 -5.89
N GLU A 9 4.49 -11.65 -6.95
CA GLU A 9 5.36 -10.54 -7.30
C GLU A 9 5.38 -9.57 -6.10
N ALA A 10 6.58 -9.27 -5.60
CA ALA A 10 6.77 -8.52 -4.36
C ALA A 10 7.63 -7.29 -4.64
N HIS A 11 7.00 -6.12 -4.54
CA HIS A 11 7.61 -4.83 -4.83
C HIS A 11 7.52 -3.91 -3.60
N PRO A 12 8.28 -4.20 -2.52
CA PRO A 12 8.30 -3.34 -1.35
C PRO A 12 8.89 -1.96 -1.71
N MET A 13 8.67 -1.00 -0.82
CA MET A 13 9.23 0.34 -1.00
C MET A 13 10.75 0.34 -0.88
N LYS A 14 11.42 1.41 -1.36
CA LYS A 14 12.87 1.56 -1.22
C LYS A 14 13.26 1.61 0.26
N GLY A 15 13.81 0.52 0.76
CA GLY A 15 14.37 0.42 2.11
C GLY A 15 15.61 1.30 2.31
N GLY A 16 15.92 1.58 3.57
CA GLY A 16 16.98 2.49 4.00
C GLY A 16 16.45 3.71 4.74
N ASP A 17 17.37 4.57 5.15
CA ASP A 17 17.14 5.87 5.81
C ASP A 17 17.78 7.04 5.04
N ASP A 18 18.33 6.76 3.85
CA ASP A 18 18.94 7.72 2.95
C ASP A 18 17.91 8.68 2.30
N PRO A 19 18.32 9.82 1.71
CA PRO A 19 17.40 10.79 1.11
C PRO A 19 16.47 10.25 0.01
N ASN A 20 16.78 9.11 -0.61
CA ASN A 20 15.94 8.45 -1.62
C ASN A 20 15.11 7.29 -1.04
N SER A 21 15.25 7.01 0.26
CA SER A 21 14.46 5.98 0.94
C SER A 21 13.00 6.37 1.06
N TYR A 22 12.14 5.36 1.25
CA TYR A 22 10.72 5.59 1.50
C TYR A 22 10.49 6.40 2.78
N VAL A 23 11.29 6.15 3.83
CA VAL A 23 11.26 6.87 5.11
C VAL A 23 11.31 8.38 4.89
N GLN A 24 12.12 8.85 3.94
CA GLN A 24 12.30 10.27 3.63
C GLN A 24 11.32 10.81 2.58
N ASN A 25 10.58 9.94 1.88
CA ASN A 25 9.75 10.30 0.72
C ASN A 25 8.28 9.85 0.83
N SER A 26 7.80 9.59 2.05
CA SER A 26 6.43 9.11 2.31
C SER A 26 5.50 10.16 2.97
N SER A 27 5.77 11.45 2.74
CA SER A 27 5.06 12.57 3.39
C SER A 27 3.58 12.66 2.98
N TYR A 28 3.25 12.31 1.74
CA TYR A 28 1.86 12.28 1.27
C TYR A 28 1.05 11.21 2.00
N GLN A 29 1.59 10.00 2.09
CA GLN A 29 1.00 8.89 2.84
C GLN A 29 0.91 9.22 4.34
N LYS A 30 1.87 9.97 4.90
CA LYS A 30 1.78 10.49 6.27
C LYS A 30 0.58 11.42 6.42
N GLY A 31 0.37 12.34 5.48
CA GLY A 31 -0.80 13.22 5.50
C GLY A 31 -2.13 12.47 5.46
N VAL A 32 -2.18 11.31 4.80
CA VAL A 32 -3.35 10.42 4.82
C VAL A 32 -3.58 9.81 6.20
N ILE A 33 -2.51 9.32 6.86
CA ILE A 33 -2.61 8.83 8.25
C ILE A 33 -3.10 9.92 9.20
N ASP A 34 -2.56 11.14 9.07
CA ASP A 34 -2.94 12.29 9.89
C ASP A 34 -4.43 12.64 9.68
N ALA A 35 -4.90 12.68 8.44
CA ALA A 35 -6.31 12.97 8.10
C ALA A 35 -7.27 11.86 8.53
N ALA A 36 -6.82 10.61 8.59
CA ALA A 36 -7.64 9.47 8.98
C ALA A 36 -7.82 9.35 10.51
N LYS A 37 -7.09 10.12 11.33
CA LYS A 37 -7.13 10.00 12.79
C LYS A 37 -8.54 10.14 13.36
N GLU A 38 -9.29 11.17 12.95
CA GLU A 38 -10.67 11.37 13.42
C GLU A 38 -11.62 10.25 12.98
N ILE A 39 -11.42 9.71 11.77
CA ILE A 39 -12.21 8.59 11.25
C ILE A 39 -11.92 7.32 12.07
N ILE A 40 -10.66 7.08 12.45
CA ILE A 40 -10.28 5.96 13.32
C ILE A 40 -10.91 6.11 14.71
N ILE A 41 -10.90 7.33 15.28
CA ILE A 41 -11.57 7.63 16.55
C ILE A 41 -13.05 7.27 16.48
N GLU A 42 -13.73 7.72 15.43
CA GLU A 42 -15.14 7.46 15.21
C GLU A 42 -15.41 5.95 15.07
N ALA A 43 -14.67 5.27 14.19
CA ALA A 43 -14.85 3.85 13.91
C ALA A 43 -14.64 2.98 15.16
N VAL A 44 -13.57 3.23 15.91
CA VAL A 44 -13.31 2.50 17.17
C VAL A 44 -14.40 2.80 18.18
N THR A 45 -14.80 4.06 18.35
CA THR A 45 -15.81 4.46 19.34
C THR A 45 -17.19 3.87 19.04
N GLN A 46 -17.61 3.87 17.78
CA GLN A 46 -18.95 3.42 17.39
C GLN A 46 -19.05 1.91 17.15
N HIS A 47 -17.99 1.26 16.67
CA HIS A 47 -18.10 -0.11 16.14
C HIS A 47 -17.30 -1.17 16.91
N LEU A 48 -16.34 -0.78 17.74
CA LEU A 48 -15.62 -1.75 18.59
C LEU A 48 -16.38 -1.99 19.90
N ASP A 49 -17.36 -2.87 19.93
CA ASP A 49 -18.19 -3.10 21.12
C ASP A 49 -17.44 -3.88 22.22
N LEU A 50 -16.64 -3.17 23.02
CA LEU A 50 -15.87 -3.71 24.13
C LEU A 50 -16.75 -4.12 25.33
N GLU A 51 -17.85 -3.39 25.57
CA GLU A 51 -18.68 -3.55 26.78
C GLU A 51 -19.53 -4.82 26.73
N ASN A 52 -20.11 -5.13 25.57
CA ASN A 52 -20.96 -6.32 25.43
C ASN A 52 -20.17 -7.59 25.04
N ASN A 53 -18.87 -7.47 24.70
CA ASN A 53 -18.04 -8.60 24.24
C ASN A 53 -16.80 -8.83 25.11
N LEU A 54 -16.97 -8.81 26.45
CA LEU A 54 -15.89 -8.95 27.44
C LEU A 54 -15.08 -10.25 27.33
N THR A 55 -15.62 -11.31 26.71
CA THR A 55 -14.89 -12.57 26.50
C THR A 55 -13.86 -12.46 25.38
N THR A 56 -14.19 -11.69 24.34
CA THR A 56 -13.33 -11.45 23.17
C THR A 56 -12.35 -10.33 23.44
N PHE A 57 -12.81 -9.27 24.10
CA PHE A 57 -12.02 -8.09 24.45
C PHE A 57 -11.68 -8.05 25.95
N ASP A 58 -11.30 -9.21 26.49
CA ASP A 58 -10.89 -9.36 27.89
C ASP A 58 -9.60 -8.55 28.13
N PRO A 59 -9.60 -7.53 28.99
CA PRO A 59 -8.43 -6.68 29.20
C PRO A 59 -7.28 -7.39 29.93
N SER A 60 -7.51 -8.59 30.47
CA SER A 60 -6.43 -9.44 31.01
C SER A 60 -5.61 -10.15 29.92
N LYS A 61 -6.06 -10.10 28.67
CA LYS A 61 -5.37 -10.65 27.50
C LYS A 61 -4.85 -9.54 26.58
N PRO A 62 -3.82 -9.80 25.77
CA PRO A 62 -3.31 -8.79 24.85
C PRO A 62 -4.32 -8.41 23.77
N PHE A 63 -4.45 -7.11 23.51
CA PHE A 63 -5.19 -6.58 22.37
C PHE A 63 -4.24 -6.52 21.15
N SER A 64 -4.40 -7.49 20.26
CA SER A 64 -3.63 -7.62 19.02
C SER A 64 -4.10 -6.70 17.89
N ILE A 65 -3.17 -5.93 17.32
CA ILE A 65 -3.37 -5.02 16.18
C ILE A 65 -2.44 -5.44 15.04
N GLY A 66 -2.86 -5.31 13.78
CA GLY A 66 -2.05 -5.68 12.62
C GLY A 66 -2.03 -4.58 11.58
N ASP A 67 -0.84 -4.14 11.15
CA ASP A 67 -0.65 -3.23 10.03
C ASP A 67 -0.21 -3.99 8.79
N PHE A 68 -1.06 -4.04 7.77
CA PHE A 68 -0.81 -4.79 6.53
C PHE A 68 -0.30 -3.84 5.44
N GLY A 69 0.97 -4.04 5.05
CA GLY A 69 1.71 -3.12 4.17
C GLY A 69 2.41 -2.01 4.96
N CYS A 70 3.09 -2.37 6.05
CA CYS A 70 3.69 -1.41 6.99
C CYS A 70 4.90 -0.65 6.41
N SER A 71 5.51 -1.15 5.33
CA SER A 71 6.78 -0.64 4.78
C SER A 71 7.86 -0.57 5.88
N THR A 72 8.68 0.48 5.89
CA THR A 72 9.86 0.63 6.77
C THR A 72 9.69 1.75 7.82
N GLY A 73 8.49 2.33 7.94
CA GLY A 73 8.24 3.53 8.75
C GLY A 73 8.55 4.87 8.03
N PRO A 74 8.27 6.03 8.65
CA PRO A 74 7.73 6.18 10.01
C PRO A 74 6.20 6.09 10.08
N ASN A 75 5.50 6.10 8.94
CA ASN A 75 4.04 6.22 8.88
C ASN A 75 3.31 5.13 9.68
N THR A 76 3.80 3.89 9.63
CA THR A 76 3.24 2.77 10.39
C THR A 76 3.24 3.02 11.90
N TYR A 77 4.29 3.65 12.46
CA TYR A 77 4.34 3.94 13.90
C TYR A 77 3.28 4.96 14.31
N PHE A 78 3.06 5.99 13.49
CA PHE A 78 2.01 6.97 13.74
C PHE A 78 0.62 6.34 13.66
N ALA A 79 0.38 5.48 12.67
CA ALA A 79 -0.89 4.77 12.53
C ALA A 79 -1.17 3.87 13.74
N MET A 80 -0.17 3.07 14.15
CA MET A 80 -0.31 2.13 15.26
C MET A 80 -0.46 2.86 16.61
N GLN A 81 0.30 3.94 16.82
CA GLN A 81 0.16 4.76 18.02
C GLN A 81 -1.24 5.38 18.12
N ASN A 82 -1.76 5.95 17.02
CA ASN A 82 -3.11 6.49 16.99
C ASN A 82 -4.15 5.43 17.37
N ILE A 83 -4.05 4.22 16.83
CA ILE A 83 -4.99 3.13 17.14
C ILE A 83 -4.87 2.71 18.61
N VAL A 84 -3.66 2.51 19.13
CA VAL A 84 -3.41 2.12 20.52
C VAL A 84 -4.00 3.15 21.48
N GLU A 85 -3.77 4.44 21.25
CA GLU A 85 -4.31 5.53 22.07
C GLU A 85 -5.84 5.50 22.11
N VAL A 86 -6.49 5.39 20.95
CA VAL A 86 -7.95 5.41 20.84
C VAL A 86 -8.58 4.19 21.51
N VAL A 87 -8.01 3.00 21.32
CA VAL A 87 -8.50 1.78 21.97
C VAL A 87 -8.29 1.87 23.49
N ALA A 88 -7.13 2.35 23.94
CA ALA A 88 -6.84 2.52 25.37
C ALA A 88 -7.82 3.50 26.04
N GLU A 89 -8.12 4.63 25.41
CA GLU A 89 -9.11 5.58 25.92
C GLU A 89 -10.52 4.98 25.92
N LYS A 90 -10.85 4.09 24.98
CA LYS A 90 -12.12 3.38 24.98
C LYS A 90 -12.25 2.39 26.15
N TYR A 91 -11.21 1.62 26.49
CA TYR A 91 -11.22 0.78 27.70
C TYR A 91 -11.41 1.61 28.97
N LYS A 92 -10.72 2.75 29.05
CA LYS A 92 -10.81 3.68 30.18
C LYS A 92 -12.20 4.30 30.31
N SER A 93 -12.88 4.63 29.20
CA SER A 93 -14.23 5.22 29.24
C SER A 93 -15.29 4.26 29.79
N ILE A 94 -15.11 2.94 29.56
CA ILE A 94 -15.95 1.88 30.16
C ILE A 94 -15.42 1.37 31.51
N LYS A 95 -14.48 2.10 32.13
CA LYS A 95 -13.89 1.80 33.46
C LYS A 95 -13.21 0.43 33.53
N GLN A 96 -12.72 -0.07 32.41
CA GLN A 96 -11.91 -1.29 32.33
C GLN A 96 -10.42 -0.94 32.34
N PRO A 97 -9.54 -1.83 32.85
CA PRO A 97 -8.11 -1.62 32.78
C PRO A 97 -7.62 -1.63 31.31
N LYS A 98 -6.53 -0.89 31.05
CA LYS A 98 -5.84 -0.89 29.76
C LYS A 98 -5.21 -2.28 29.53
N PRO A 99 -5.52 -3.00 28.42
CA PRO A 99 -4.82 -4.24 28.10
C PRO A 99 -3.37 -3.97 27.67
N GLU A 100 -2.55 -5.02 27.67
CA GLU A 100 -1.31 -4.99 26.91
C GLU A 100 -1.62 -4.97 25.41
N PHE A 101 -0.90 -4.16 24.64
CA PHE A 101 -1.06 -4.10 23.18
C PHE A 101 0.04 -4.90 22.50
N HIS A 102 -0.34 -5.68 21.48
CA HIS A 102 0.62 -6.41 20.64
C HIS A 102 0.39 -6.05 19.18
N VAL A 103 1.33 -5.34 18.58
CA VAL A 103 1.28 -4.85 17.21
C VAL A 103 2.10 -5.75 16.29
N PHE A 104 1.45 -6.24 15.24
CA PHE A 104 2.04 -7.01 14.15
C PHE A 104 2.26 -6.09 12.94
N PHE A 105 3.51 -5.94 12.52
CA PHE A 105 3.89 -5.21 11.31
C PHE A 105 4.06 -6.20 10.16
N ASN A 106 3.11 -6.25 9.24
CA ASN A 106 3.14 -7.13 8.08
C ASN A 106 3.57 -6.40 6.81
N ASP A 107 4.49 -7.01 6.08
CA ASP A 107 4.85 -6.61 4.72
C ASP A 107 5.41 -7.82 3.94
N HIS A 108 5.77 -7.63 2.67
CA HIS A 108 6.47 -8.64 1.90
C HIS A 108 7.76 -9.10 2.58
N VAL A 109 8.16 -10.34 2.30
CA VAL A 109 9.37 -10.98 2.86
C VAL A 109 10.64 -10.16 2.59
N ASN A 110 10.70 -9.47 1.47
CA ASN A 110 11.83 -8.64 1.04
C ASN A 110 11.73 -7.17 1.48
N ASN A 111 10.74 -6.80 2.29
CA ASN A 111 10.72 -5.49 2.96
C ASN A 111 11.92 -5.35 3.91
N ASP A 112 12.39 -4.13 4.10
CA ASP A 112 13.53 -3.85 4.99
C ASP A 112 13.08 -3.76 6.45
N PHE A 113 12.78 -4.93 7.04
CA PHE A 113 12.41 -5.03 8.45
C PHE A 113 13.53 -4.57 9.40
N ASN A 114 14.80 -4.52 8.97
CA ASN A 114 15.86 -3.99 9.82
C ASN A 114 15.70 -2.50 10.06
N ILE A 115 15.35 -1.74 9.02
CA ILE A 115 15.04 -0.31 9.15
C ILE A 115 13.77 -0.11 9.97
N LEU A 116 12.75 -0.94 9.75
CA LEU A 116 11.54 -0.93 10.57
C LEU A 116 11.88 -1.13 12.06
N PHE A 117 12.57 -2.21 12.42
CA PHE A 117 12.84 -2.52 13.83
C PHE A 117 13.71 -1.48 14.53
N ARG A 118 14.65 -0.84 13.82
CA ARG A 118 15.43 0.28 14.38
C ARG A 118 14.61 1.55 14.57
N GLY A 119 13.54 1.72 13.81
CA GLY A 119 12.68 2.91 13.84
C GLY A 119 11.55 2.85 14.87
N ILE A 120 11.29 1.69 15.48
CA ILE A 120 10.25 1.55 16.52
C ILE A 120 10.59 2.46 17.71
N PRO A 121 9.67 3.35 18.14
CA PRO A 121 9.92 4.22 19.29
C PRO A 121 10.20 3.41 20.57
N PRO A 122 11.25 3.73 21.35
CA PRO A 122 11.61 2.96 22.55
C PRO A 122 10.56 3.04 23.67
N ASN A 123 9.70 4.06 23.66
CA ASN A 123 8.64 4.28 24.64
C ASN A 123 7.25 3.96 24.05
N SER A 124 7.16 3.01 23.11
CA SER A 124 5.88 2.56 22.58
C SER A 124 5.05 1.87 23.67
N ASP A 125 3.76 2.23 23.77
CA ASP A 125 2.79 1.59 24.67
C ASP A 125 2.31 0.21 24.17
N TYR A 126 3.12 -0.45 23.34
CA TYR A 126 2.82 -1.73 22.72
C TYR A 126 4.08 -2.58 22.51
N PHE A 127 3.89 -3.91 22.52
CA PHE A 127 4.87 -4.88 22.04
C PHE A 127 4.79 -5.01 20.53
N ALA A 128 5.91 -5.27 19.87
CA ALA A 128 6.02 -5.28 18.41
C ALA A 128 6.56 -6.60 17.88
N ALA A 129 5.99 -7.07 16.78
CA ALA A 129 6.50 -8.20 16.00
C ALA A 129 6.40 -7.92 14.50
N GLY A 130 7.41 -8.32 13.73
CA GLY A 130 7.34 -8.32 12.26
C GLY A 130 6.77 -9.63 11.72
N VAL A 131 5.92 -9.54 10.70
CA VAL A 131 5.25 -10.69 10.06
C VAL A 131 5.54 -10.66 8.55
N PRO A 132 6.59 -11.34 8.07
CA PRO A 132 6.93 -11.35 6.64
C PRO A 132 5.96 -12.25 5.85
N GLY A 133 5.32 -11.71 4.82
CA GLY A 133 4.43 -12.46 3.94
C GLY A 133 3.42 -11.56 3.22
N SER A 134 2.95 -12.00 2.05
CA SER A 134 1.91 -11.27 1.32
C SER A 134 0.60 -11.28 2.10
N PHE A 135 -0.01 -10.10 2.32
CA PHE A 135 -1.36 -10.01 2.90
C PHE A 135 -2.45 -10.57 1.98
N TYR A 136 -2.16 -10.90 0.72
CA TYR A 136 -3.04 -11.72 -0.11
C TYR A 136 -2.94 -13.22 0.27
N SER A 137 -2.58 -13.53 1.51
CA SER A 137 -2.60 -14.87 2.08
C SER A 137 -2.85 -14.77 3.59
N ARG A 138 -3.08 -15.92 4.22
CA ARG A 138 -3.09 -16.04 5.67
C ARG A 138 -1.68 -15.86 6.21
N VAL A 139 -1.51 -14.91 7.12
CA VAL A 139 -0.23 -14.59 7.79
C VAL A 139 -0.34 -14.68 9.32
N LEU A 140 -1.56 -14.75 9.86
CA LEU A 140 -1.82 -14.92 11.28
C LEU A 140 -2.72 -16.15 11.57
N PRO A 141 -2.66 -16.68 12.81
CA PRO A 141 -3.61 -17.68 13.29
C PRO A 141 -5.07 -17.24 13.19
N LYS A 142 -5.99 -18.22 13.27
CA LYS A 142 -7.43 -17.92 13.24
C LYS A 142 -7.84 -17.19 14.53
N GLY A 143 -8.61 -16.11 14.43
CA GLY A 143 -9.16 -15.38 15.59
C GLY A 143 -8.09 -14.84 16.54
N SER A 144 -6.95 -14.39 16.01
CA SER A 144 -5.85 -13.83 16.81
C SER A 144 -5.71 -12.31 16.67
N LEU A 145 -6.54 -11.67 15.85
CA LEU A 145 -6.45 -10.24 15.55
C LEU A 145 -7.70 -9.51 16.00
N HIS A 146 -7.56 -8.43 16.77
CA HIS A 146 -8.70 -7.63 17.22
C HIS A 146 -8.97 -6.46 16.28
N LEU A 147 -7.90 -5.87 15.73
CA LEU A 147 -7.99 -4.76 14.78
C LEU A 147 -6.95 -4.92 13.67
N ALA A 148 -7.41 -4.85 12.43
CA ALA A 148 -6.59 -4.81 11.24
C ALA A 148 -6.59 -3.39 10.65
N HIS A 149 -5.42 -2.90 10.25
CA HIS A 149 -5.23 -1.65 9.57
C HIS A 149 -4.47 -1.90 8.26
N CYS A 150 -4.86 -1.23 7.19
CA CYS A 150 -4.16 -1.29 5.92
C CYS A 150 -4.26 0.07 5.23
N SER A 151 -3.13 0.78 5.13
CA SER A 151 -3.07 2.08 4.47
C SER A 151 -2.10 2.06 3.31
N TYR A 152 -2.56 2.52 2.14
CA TYR A 152 -1.76 2.68 0.93
C TYR A 152 -1.06 1.39 0.44
N ALA A 153 -1.70 0.23 0.66
CA ALA A 153 -1.13 -1.04 0.21
C ALA A 153 -2.05 -1.84 -0.74
N LEU A 154 -3.38 -1.83 -0.54
CA LEU A 154 -4.32 -2.67 -1.31
C LEU A 154 -4.48 -2.30 -2.80
N HIS A 155 -3.99 -1.14 -3.22
CA HIS A 155 -3.96 -0.78 -4.65
C HIS A 155 -2.84 -1.51 -5.41
N TRP A 156 -1.86 -2.08 -4.71
CA TRP A 156 -0.86 -2.95 -5.30
C TRP A 156 -1.45 -4.35 -5.51
N LEU A 157 -1.53 -4.75 -6.78
CA LEU A 157 -2.02 -6.07 -7.16
C LEU A 157 -1.00 -7.16 -6.80
N SER A 158 -1.47 -8.40 -6.63
CA SER A 158 -0.59 -9.54 -6.36
C SER A 158 0.30 -9.93 -7.54
N GLN A 159 -0.08 -9.49 -8.74
CA GLN A 159 0.62 -9.69 -10.00
C GLN A 159 0.05 -8.77 -11.08
N VAL A 160 0.83 -8.56 -12.14
CA VAL A 160 0.31 -7.95 -13.38
C VAL A 160 -0.78 -8.85 -14.01
N PRO A 161 -1.92 -8.31 -14.48
CA PRO A 161 -2.90 -9.10 -15.22
C PRO A 161 -2.27 -9.74 -16.47
N LYS A 162 -2.40 -11.05 -16.64
CA LYS A 162 -1.71 -11.78 -17.72
C LYS A 162 -2.16 -11.31 -19.10
N GLU A 163 -3.43 -10.94 -19.21
CA GLU A 163 -4.09 -10.51 -20.44
C GLU A 163 -3.52 -9.21 -20.98
N ILE A 164 -2.92 -8.36 -20.13
CA ILE A 164 -2.32 -7.09 -20.58
C ILE A 164 -0.89 -7.26 -21.08
N GLN A 165 -0.26 -8.41 -20.81
CA GLN A 165 1.08 -8.77 -21.24
C GLN A 165 1.08 -9.58 -22.54
N ASP A 166 -0.02 -10.29 -22.83
CA ASP A 166 -0.17 -11.07 -24.07
C ASP A 166 -0.42 -10.15 -25.28
N LYS A 167 0.50 -10.14 -26.24
CA LYS A 167 0.42 -9.34 -27.47
C LYS A 167 -0.78 -9.67 -28.35
N ASN A 168 -1.36 -10.85 -28.20
CA ASN A 168 -2.51 -11.30 -28.99
C ASN A 168 -3.85 -10.98 -28.30
N SER A 169 -3.81 -10.56 -27.03
CA SER A 169 -5.00 -10.22 -26.26
C SER A 169 -5.56 -8.85 -26.66
N PRO A 170 -6.89 -8.68 -26.71
CA PRO A 170 -7.50 -7.36 -26.87
C PRO A 170 -7.21 -6.42 -25.69
N ALA A 171 -6.72 -6.95 -24.57
CA ALA A 171 -6.28 -6.19 -23.41
C ALA A 171 -4.78 -5.84 -23.43
N TYR A 172 -4.03 -6.20 -24.49
CA TYR A 172 -2.60 -5.89 -24.56
C TYR A 172 -2.32 -4.39 -24.38
N ASN A 173 -1.62 -4.01 -23.30
CA ASN A 173 -1.45 -2.60 -22.94
C ASN A 173 -0.26 -1.97 -23.66
N LYS A 174 -0.30 -1.97 -24.99
CA LYS A 174 0.81 -1.52 -25.84
C LYS A 174 1.17 -0.06 -25.58
N GLY A 175 2.45 0.20 -25.28
CA GLY A 175 3.01 1.54 -25.19
C GLY A 175 2.56 2.33 -23.95
N LYS A 176 2.03 1.64 -22.94
CA LYS A 176 1.59 2.23 -21.67
C LYS A 176 2.07 1.36 -20.52
N ILE A 177 2.33 1.99 -19.38
CA ILE A 177 2.75 1.30 -18.15
C ILE A 177 1.59 1.03 -17.19
N HIS A 178 0.42 1.62 -17.44
CA HIS A 178 -0.79 1.49 -16.64
C HIS A 178 -2.04 1.76 -17.50
N TYR A 179 -3.24 1.62 -16.92
CA TYR A 179 -4.49 2.03 -17.58
C TYR A 179 -4.77 3.54 -17.39
N THR A 180 -5.53 4.13 -18.31
CA THR A 180 -5.98 5.54 -18.17
C THR A 180 -7.44 5.67 -17.77
N GLY A 181 -8.26 4.68 -18.14
CA GLY A 181 -9.72 4.67 -17.95
C GLY A 181 -10.49 4.49 -19.26
N THR A 182 -9.88 4.85 -20.40
CA THR A 182 -10.53 4.73 -21.72
C THR A 182 -10.44 3.33 -22.35
N GLU A 183 -9.43 2.55 -21.97
CA GLU A 183 -9.14 1.26 -22.58
C GLU A 183 -9.94 0.14 -21.93
N LYS A 184 -11.20 -0.04 -22.36
CA LYS A 184 -12.16 -0.97 -21.74
C LYS A 184 -11.58 -2.35 -21.38
N TYR A 185 -10.83 -2.98 -22.28
CA TYR A 185 -10.27 -4.32 -22.03
C TYR A 185 -9.13 -4.31 -21.00
N VAL A 186 -8.28 -3.28 -21.02
CA VAL A 186 -7.20 -3.10 -20.04
C VAL A 186 -7.79 -2.81 -18.67
N VAL A 187 -8.73 -1.85 -18.57
CA VAL A 187 -9.42 -1.50 -17.32
C VAL A 187 -10.12 -2.72 -16.73
N LYS A 188 -10.81 -3.51 -17.55
CA LYS A 188 -11.44 -4.75 -17.10
C LYS A 188 -10.41 -5.74 -16.55
N ALA A 189 -9.28 -5.94 -17.22
CA ALA A 189 -8.25 -6.87 -16.76
C ALA A 189 -7.66 -6.46 -15.39
N TYR A 190 -7.39 -5.17 -15.19
CA TYR A 190 -6.97 -4.64 -13.87
C TYR A 190 -8.05 -4.83 -12.81
N PHE A 191 -9.31 -4.50 -13.13
CA PHE A 191 -10.42 -4.64 -12.19
C PHE A 191 -10.67 -6.11 -11.80
N ASP A 192 -10.67 -7.04 -12.77
CA ASP A 192 -10.83 -8.46 -12.50
C ASP A 192 -9.70 -8.99 -11.58
N GLN A 193 -8.47 -8.50 -11.75
CA GLN A 193 -7.35 -8.86 -10.87
C GLN A 193 -7.51 -8.26 -9.47
N PHE A 194 -7.88 -6.98 -9.36
CA PHE A 194 -8.19 -6.33 -8.09
C PHE A 194 -9.29 -7.06 -7.33
N GLN A 195 -10.37 -7.49 -8.01
CA GLN A 195 -11.46 -8.24 -7.38
C GLN A 195 -10.98 -9.56 -6.78
N ARG A 196 -10.16 -10.33 -7.50
CA ARG A 196 -9.56 -11.58 -6.99
C ARG A 196 -8.66 -11.32 -5.78
N ASP A 197 -7.84 -10.28 -5.86
CA ASP A 197 -6.91 -9.91 -4.80
C ASP A 197 -7.66 -9.45 -3.53
N MET A 198 -8.69 -8.63 -3.68
CA MET A 198 -9.55 -8.19 -2.58
C MET A 198 -10.33 -9.35 -1.95
N ASP A 199 -10.86 -10.27 -2.74
CA ASP A 199 -11.56 -11.46 -2.23
C ASP A 199 -10.64 -12.29 -1.33
N VAL A 200 -9.40 -12.53 -1.78
CA VAL A 200 -8.40 -13.27 -0.99
C VAL A 200 -7.97 -12.49 0.25
N PHE A 201 -7.76 -11.18 0.15
CA PHE A 201 -7.43 -10.33 1.30
C PHE A 201 -8.53 -10.41 2.35
N LEU A 202 -9.79 -10.12 1.96
CA LEU A 202 -10.93 -10.10 2.87
C LEU A 202 -11.19 -11.46 3.49
N THR A 203 -11.14 -12.55 2.70
CA THR A 203 -11.30 -13.92 3.20
C THR A 203 -10.20 -14.28 4.19
N SER A 204 -8.95 -13.88 3.94
CA SER A 204 -7.84 -14.13 4.85
C SER A 204 -8.01 -13.34 6.16
N ARG A 205 -8.37 -12.05 6.08
CA ARG A 205 -8.61 -11.19 7.25
C ARG A 205 -9.82 -11.65 8.06
N ALA A 206 -10.89 -12.10 7.41
CA ALA A 206 -12.09 -12.64 8.08
C ALA A 206 -11.79 -13.84 8.99
N LEU A 207 -10.81 -14.67 8.60
CA LEU A 207 -10.38 -15.81 9.41
C LEU A 207 -9.46 -15.40 10.56
N GLU A 208 -8.63 -14.37 10.36
CA GLU A 208 -7.65 -13.91 11.34
C GLU A 208 -8.29 -13.02 12.42
N LEU A 209 -9.30 -12.24 12.06
CA LEU A 209 -10.05 -11.39 12.98
C LEU A 209 -10.90 -12.21 13.94
N VAL A 210 -10.97 -11.76 15.19
CA VAL A 210 -11.96 -12.21 16.18
C VAL A 210 -13.35 -11.73 15.81
N GLY A 211 -14.39 -12.38 16.36
CA GLY A 211 -15.77 -11.88 16.23
C GLY A 211 -15.88 -10.47 16.80
N GLY A 212 -16.49 -9.54 16.04
CA GLY A 212 -16.58 -8.12 16.43
C GLY A 212 -15.29 -7.32 16.25
N GLY A 213 -14.22 -7.91 15.72
CA GLY A 213 -13.01 -7.19 15.35
C GLY A 213 -13.22 -6.19 14.21
N LEU A 214 -12.33 -5.21 14.09
CA LEU A 214 -12.42 -4.15 13.08
C LEU A 214 -11.34 -4.25 12.01
N LEU A 215 -11.70 -3.93 10.76
CA LEU A 215 -10.77 -3.75 9.65
C LEU A 215 -10.90 -2.32 9.11
N ILE A 216 -9.79 -1.58 9.13
CA ILE A 216 -9.69 -0.20 8.66
C ILE A 216 -8.83 -0.18 7.40
N ILE A 217 -9.40 0.32 6.30
CA ILE A 217 -8.73 0.39 4.98
C ILE A 217 -8.67 1.85 4.51
N GLN A 218 -7.48 2.26 4.09
CA GLN A 218 -7.23 3.51 3.38
C GLN A 218 -6.46 3.19 2.10
N MET A 219 -7.00 3.53 0.95
CA MET A 219 -6.31 3.30 -0.33
C MET A 219 -6.64 4.41 -1.32
N PRO A 220 -5.72 4.68 -2.28
CA PRO A 220 -6.04 5.47 -3.46
C PRO A 220 -7.26 4.88 -4.16
N GLY A 221 -8.20 5.73 -4.54
CA GLY A 221 -9.39 5.35 -5.28
C GLY A 221 -9.74 6.39 -6.34
N LEU A 222 -10.75 6.07 -7.13
CA LEU A 222 -11.38 7.05 -8.01
C LEU A 222 -12.42 7.86 -7.23
N PRO A 223 -12.51 9.18 -7.45
CA PRO A 223 -13.63 9.95 -6.97
C PRO A 223 -14.98 9.42 -7.43
N SER A 224 -16.02 9.61 -6.63
CA SER A 224 -17.37 9.22 -7.01
C SER A 224 -17.79 9.90 -8.30
N GLY A 225 -18.26 9.10 -9.27
CA GLY A 225 -18.62 9.56 -10.61
C GLY A 225 -17.45 9.70 -11.59
N GLU A 226 -16.21 9.55 -11.14
CA GLU A 226 -15.03 9.56 -12.00
C GLU A 226 -14.70 8.15 -12.51
N THR A 227 -14.34 8.07 -13.78
CA THR A 227 -13.94 6.81 -14.45
C THR A 227 -12.52 6.88 -15.00
N MET A 228 -11.96 8.09 -15.10
CA MET A 228 -10.63 8.36 -15.62
C MET A 228 -9.61 8.37 -14.50
N PHE A 229 -8.73 7.36 -14.50
CA PHE A 229 -7.61 7.29 -13.57
C PHE A 229 -6.67 8.48 -13.71
N THR A 230 -6.47 8.98 -14.93
CA THR A 230 -5.62 10.16 -15.20
C THR A 230 -6.11 11.45 -14.57
N MET A 231 -7.37 11.50 -14.12
CA MET A 231 -7.92 12.65 -13.38
C MET A 231 -7.54 12.62 -11.89
N THR A 232 -6.91 11.54 -11.42
CA THR A 232 -6.33 11.46 -10.08
C THR A 232 -4.86 11.88 -10.08
N GLY A 233 -4.34 12.33 -8.94
CA GLY A 233 -2.91 12.64 -8.79
C GLY A 233 -2.02 11.44 -9.12
N ALA A 234 -2.39 10.24 -8.66
CA ALA A 234 -1.67 9.01 -8.98
C ALA A 234 -1.68 8.71 -10.48
N GLY A 235 -2.83 8.83 -11.14
CA GLY A 235 -2.91 8.55 -12.58
C GLY A 235 -2.21 9.57 -13.45
N LEU A 236 -2.20 10.84 -13.06
CA LEU A 236 -1.40 11.86 -13.74
C LEU A 236 0.10 11.53 -13.66
N LEU A 237 0.60 11.13 -12.48
CA LEU A 237 2.00 10.73 -12.31
C LEU A 237 2.35 9.51 -13.18
N HIS A 238 1.49 8.51 -13.23
CA HIS A 238 1.69 7.34 -14.11
C HIS A 238 1.66 7.70 -15.59
N ALA A 239 0.82 8.65 -15.99
CA ALA A 239 0.76 9.12 -17.38
C ALA A 239 2.08 9.82 -17.78
N ILE A 240 2.59 10.72 -16.94
CA ILE A 240 3.86 11.44 -17.16
C ILE A 240 5.03 10.45 -17.19
N LEU A 241 5.12 9.55 -16.20
CA LEU A 241 6.17 8.54 -16.16
C LEU A 241 6.11 7.63 -17.40
N GLY A 242 4.91 7.21 -17.79
CA GLY A 242 4.69 6.41 -18.99
C GLY A 242 5.16 7.12 -20.26
N SER A 243 4.84 8.41 -20.43
CA SER A 243 5.29 9.17 -21.59
C SER A 243 6.81 9.33 -21.61
N SER A 244 7.43 9.64 -20.47
CA SER A 244 8.90 9.76 -20.36
C SER A 244 9.61 8.45 -20.70
N LEU A 245 9.10 7.31 -20.23
CA LEU A 245 9.66 5.99 -20.57
C LEU A 245 9.50 5.66 -22.06
N MET A 246 8.38 6.04 -22.66
CA MET A 246 8.15 5.85 -24.10
C MET A 246 9.05 6.75 -24.95
N GLU A 247 9.32 7.97 -24.52
CA GLU A 247 10.29 8.86 -25.16
C GLU A 247 11.71 8.31 -25.07
N LEU A 248 12.11 7.80 -23.90
CA LEU A 248 13.40 7.13 -23.71
C LEU A 248 13.54 5.89 -24.61
N ALA A 249 12.49 5.07 -24.72
CA ALA A 249 12.50 3.91 -25.60
C ALA A 249 12.66 4.30 -27.08
N LYS A 250 12.01 5.39 -27.51
CA LYS A 250 12.14 5.94 -28.87
C LYS A 250 13.53 6.52 -29.11
N SER A 251 14.09 7.25 -28.16
CA SER A 251 15.42 7.87 -28.31
C SER A 251 16.52 6.80 -28.39
N VAL A 252 16.47 5.76 -27.55
CA VAL A 252 17.39 4.62 -27.63
C VAL A 252 17.24 3.87 -28.96
N SER A 253 16.01 3.69 -29.45
CA SER A 253 15.76 3.09 -30.77
C SER A 253 16.35 3.95 -31.89
N PHE A 254 16.23 5.28 -31.80
CA PHE A 254 16.83 6.22 -32.75
C PHE A 254 18.36 6.19 -32.69
N PHE A 255 18.97 6.13 -31.50
CA PHE A 255 20.42 5.96 -31.35
C PHE A 255 20.91 4.63 -31.93
N TYR A 256 20.16 3.54 -31.77
CA TYR A 256 20.48 2.25 -32.39
C TYR A 256 20.42 2.35 -33.92
N ILE A 257 19.39 2.97 -34.47
CA ILE A 257 19.25 3.23 -35.93
C ILE A 257 20.41 4.09 -36.46
N ILE A 258 20.82 5.13 -35.72
CA ILE A 258 21.99 5.96 -36.08
C ILE A 258 23.31 5.19 -35.95
N SER A 259 23.46 4.33 -34.94
CA SER A 259 24.66 3.48 -34.75
C SER A 259 24.86 2.47 -35.88
N PHE A 260 23.78 2.04 -36.54
CA PHE A 260 23.86 1.24 -37.76
C PHE A 260 24.17 2.05 -39.03
N SER A 261 24.12 3.39 -38.96
CA SER A 261 24.22 4.27 -40.13
C SER A 261 25.41 5.24 -40.11
N SER A 262 26.15 5.44 -39.01
CA SER A 262 27.28 6.39 -39.03
C SER A 262 28.40 6.06 -38.05
N SER A 263 29.62 6.32 -38.49
CA SER A 263 30.90 5.98 -37.89
C SER A 263 31.16 6.59 -36.50
N ARG A 264 31.34 5.69 -35.52
CA ARG A 264 32.20 5.62 -34.31
C ARG A 264 32.77 6.84 -33.53
N SER A 265 32.53 8.12 -33.83
CA SER A 265 33.24 9.20 -33.09
C SER A 265 32.38 10.20 -32.31
N PHE A 266 31.06 10.03 -32.18
CA PHE A 266 30.18 11.04 -31.55
C PHE A 266 29.59 10.64 -30.18
N PHE A 267 30.06 9.54 -29.57
CA PHE A 267 29.31 8.87 -28.49
C PHE A 267 29.49 9.43 -27.07
N PHE A 268 30.42 10.35 -26.80
CA PHE A 268 30.76 10.71 -25.41
C PHE A 268 30.16 12.02 -24.86
N PHE A 269 29.63 12.92 -25.70
CA PHE A 269 29.23 14.27 -25.23
C PHE A 269 27.73 14.43 -24.91
N VAL A 270 26.86 13.54 -25.38
CA VAL A 270 25.40 13.75 -25.29
C VAL A 270 24.78 13.11 -24.03
N MET A 271 25.45 12.13 -23.42
CA MET A 271 24.87 11.39 -22.29
C MET A 271 24.78 12.21 -20.99
N LEU A 272 25.66 13.19 -20.78
CA LEU A 272 25.65 14.02 -19.57
C LEU A 272 24.56 15.11 -19.58
N PHE A 273 24.14 15.59 -20.75
CA PHE A 273 23.19 16.71 -20.84
C PHE A 273 21.75 16.30 -20.46
N PHE A 274 21.38 15.04 -20.71
CA PHE A 274 20.02 14.55 -20.43
C PHE A 274 19.79 14.15 -18.98
N ILE A 275 20.82 13.71 -18.25
CA ILE A 275 20.70 13.38 -16.83
C ILE A 275 20.36 14.64 -16.01
N TYR A 276 20.89 15.81 -16.41
CA TYR A 276 20.68 17.07 -15.69
C TYR A 276 19.24 17.61 -15.79
N HIS A 277 18.58 17.47 -16.95
CA HIS A 277 17.21 17.95 -17.15
C HIS A 277 16.12 17.04 -16.55
N ILE A 278 16.38 15.74 -16.41
CA ILE A 278 15.44 14.81 -15.76
C ILE A 278 15.30 15.12 -14.26
N VAL A 279 16.37 15.58 -13.62
CA VAL A 279 16.36 15.94 -12.19
C VAL A 279 15.54 17.21 -11.93
N GLU A 280 15.63 18.24 -12.78
CA GLU A 280 14.86 19.49 -12.59
C GLU A 280 13.35 19.33 -12.83
N CYS A 281 12.92 18.54 -13.83
CA CYS A 281 11.50 18.33 -14.10
C CYS A 281 10.75 17.63 -12.95
N SER A 282 11.46 16.79 -12.18
CA SER A 282 10.89 16.07 -11.04
C SER A 282 10.59 17.00 -9.85
N TYR A 283 11.28 18.13 -9.74
CA TYR A 283 11.17 19.05 -8.60
C TYR A 283 9.95 20.00 -8.68
N VAL A 284 9.40 20.21 -9.88
CA VAL A 284 8.34 21.21 -10.13
C VAL A 284 6.92 20.65 -9.94
N ALA A 285 6.73 19.33 -10.00
CA ALA A 285 5.39 18.71 -10.01
C ALA A 285 4.70 18.57 -8.62
N PHE A 286 5.33 19.02 -7.53
CA PHE A 286 4.91 18.70 -6.15
C PHE A 286 3.92 19.68 -5.47
N ARG A 287 3.11 20.44 -6.21
CA ARG A 287 2.09 21.33 -5.60
C ARG A 287 0.71 21.19 -6.24
N GLY A 288 -0.14 20.37 -5.64
CA GLY A 288 -1.58 20.32 -5.95
C GLY A 288 -2.31 19.27 -5.11
N ASN A 289 -3.09 19.73 -4.12
CA ASN A 289 -3.91 18.88 -3.27
C ASN A 289 -5.24 18.54 -3.96
N PHE A 290 -5.49 17.26 -4.19
CA PHE A 290 -6.85 16.70 -4.24
C PHE A 290 -6.81 15.31 -3.59
N VAL A 291 -7.61 15.12 -2.54
CA VAL A 291 -7.79 13.86 -1.83
C VAL A 291 -9.20 13.37 -2.13
N THR A 292 -9.33 12.10 -2.51
CA THR A 292 -10.63 11.44 -2.51
C THR A 292 -10.51 10.13 -1.77
N PHE A 293 -11.38 9.94 -0.78
CA PHE A 293 -11.42 8.79 0.10
C PHE A 293 -12.41 7.77 -0.43
N LEU A 294 -12.00 6.50 -0.50
CA LEU A 294 -12.91 5.36 -0.58
C LEU A 294 -12.75 4.55 0.71
N LEU A 295 -13.77 4.60 1.57
CA LEU A 295 -13.82 3.88 2.84
C LEU A 295 -14.81 2.73 2.70
N ILE A 296 -14.32 1.49 2.80
CA ILE A 296 -15.14 0.29 2.77
C ILE A 296 -15.17 -0.27 4.19
N HIS A 297 -16.32 -0.16 4.85
CA HIS A 297 -16.58 -0.76 6.16
C HIS A 297 -17.09 -2.20 5.96
N ILE A 298 -16.40 -3.18 6.53
CA ILE A 298 -16.85 -4.57 6.57
C ILE A 298 -16.81 -5.02 8.02
N ILE A 299 -17.99 -5.21 8.62
CA ILE A 299 -18.16 -5.81 9.93
C ILE A 299 -18.31 -7.31 9.72
N PHE A 300 -17.35 -8.09 10.20
CA PHE A 300 -17.45 -9.56 10.15
C PHE A 300 -18.30 -10.04 11.33
N THR A 301 -19.51 -10.50 11.01
CA THR A 301 -20.32 -11.32 11.92
C THR A 301 -19.99 -12.78 11.62
N GLN A 302 -19.49 -13.52 12.62
CA GLN A 302 -19.39 -14.98 12.56
C GLN A 302 -20.58 -15.59 13.31
#